data_AF-A0A411ZSZ4-F1
#
_entry.id   AF-A0A411ZSZ4-F1
#
_cell.length_a   1.000
_cell.length_b   1.000
_cell.length_c   1.000
_cell.angle_alpha   90.00
_cell.angle_beta   90.00
_cell.angle_gamma   90.00
#
_symmetry.space_group_name_H-M   'P 1'
#
loop_
_entity.id
_entity.type
_entity.pdbx_description
1 polymer ?
#
loop_
_entity_poly.entity_id
_entity_poly.type
_entity_poly.pdbx_seq_one_letter_code
_entity_poly.pdbx_strand_id
1 'polypeptide(L)' 'MICPRCGEGRAVVKDTRDVECGEVKRFRKCDKCGYIFHTYEITEDEYFDLIRIRRKYLEETGND' A
#
# COMPACT_ATOMS: atom_id res chain seq x y z
N MET A 1 10.11 -2.72 -1.15
CA MET A 1 9.17 -1.93 -0.33
C MET A 1 9.64 -1.98 1.11
N ILE A 2 9.66 -0.84 1.80
CA ILE A 2 9.98 -0.76 3.22
C ILE A 2 8.82 -1.36 4.02
N CYS A 3 9.13 -2.13 5.07
CA CYS A 3 8.12 -2.70 5.95
C CYS A 3 7.32 -1.58 6.66
N PRO A 4 5.99 -1.51 6.51
CA PRO A 4 5.19 -0.47 7.15
C PRO A 4 5.12 -0.62 8.67
N ARG A 5 5.49 -1.79 9.22
CA ARG A 5 5.45 -2.04 10.67
C ARG A 5 6.74 -1.69 11.40
N CYS A 6 7.91 -1.99 10.82
CA CYS A 6 9.19 -1.77 11.50
C CYS A 6 10.08 -0.73 10.85
N GLY A 7 9.74 -0.20 9.66
CA GLY A 7 10.52 0.83 8.97
C GLY A 7 11.91 0.40 8.45
N GLU A 8 12.44 -0.73 8.90
CA GLU A 8 13.83 -1.13 8.63
C GLU A 8 13.98 -2.33 7.68
N GLY A 9 12.98 -3.21 7.61
CA GLY A 9 13.04 -4.43 6.81
C GLY A 9 12.65 -4.23 5.34
N ARG A 10 13.17 -5.09 4.45
CA ARG A 10 12.71 -5.17 3.06
C ARG A 10 11.59 -6.20 3.00
N ALA A 11 10.45 -5.77 2.48
CA ALA A 11 9.32 -6.66 2.28
C ALA A 11 9.49 -7.42 0.95
N VAL A 12 9.72 -8.73 1.04
CA VAL A 12 9.81 -9.64 -0.11
C VAL A 12 8.41 -10.06 -0.56
N VAL A 13 8.22 -10.26 -1.87
CA VAL A 13 6.96 -10.77 -2.43
C VAL A 13 6.89 -12.26 -2.13
N LYS A 14 5.80 -12.70 -1.50
CA LYS A 14 5.63 -14.09 -1.08
C LYS A 14 4.72 -14.89 -2.01
N ASP A 15 3.73 -14.26 -2.62
CA ASP A 15 2.86 -14.89 -3.62
C ASP A 15 2.07 -13.82 -4.42
N THR A 16 1.65 -14.17 -5.63
CA THR A 16 0.85 -13.32 -6.51
C THR A 16 -0.24 -14.13 -7.21
N ARG A 17 -1.48 -13.67 -7.02
CA ARG A 17 -2.59 -13.54 -7.99
C ARG A 17 -3.90 -13.90 -7.31
N ASP A 18 -4.66 -12.87 -7.00
CA ASP A 18 -6.11 -12.97 -6.93
C ASP A 18 -6.60 -12.14 -8.12
N VAL A 19 -6.92 -12.80 -9.23
CA VAL A 19 -7.22 -12.13 -10.52
C VAL A 19 -8.72 -11.88 -10.67
N GLU A 20 -9.53 -12.28 -9.69
CA GLU A 20 -10.99 -12.29 -9.81
C GLU A 20 -11.62 -10.89 -9.90
N CYS A 21 -10.94 -9.84 -9.42
CA CYS A 21 -11.43 -8.45 -9.46
C CYS A 21 -10.66 -7.51 -10.40
N GLY A 22 -9.71 -8.01 -11.20
CA GLY A 22 -8.89 -7.16 -12.08
C GLY A 22 -7.79 -6.35 -11.39
N GLU A 23 -7.76 -6.30 -10.05
CA GLU A 23 -6.70 -5.67 -9.26
C GLU A 23 -5.56 -6.64 -8.94
N VAL A 24 -4.31 -6.23 -9.15
CA VAL A 24 -3.16 -7.07 -8.81
C VAL A 24 -2.82 -6.91 -7.32
N LYS A 25 -3.22 -7.89 -6.52
CA LYS A 25 -2.85 -8.00 -5.11
C LYS A 25 -1.57 -8.83 -4.91
N ARG A 26 -0.64 -8.32 -4.11
CA ARG A 26 0.61 -9.03 -3.73
C ARG A 26 0.71 -9.20 -2.22
N PHE A 27 0.98 -10.42 -1.77
CA PHE A 27 1.36 -10.67 -0.38
C PHE A 27 2.85 -10.41 -0.19
N ARG A 28 3.18 -9.71 0.88
CA ARG A 28 4.55 -9.35 1.24
C ARG A 28 4.86 -9.78 2.66
N LYS A 29 6.07 -10.28 2.87
CA LYS A 29 6.60 -10.59 4.21
C LYS A 29 7.85 -9.78 4.45
N CYS A 30 7.92 -9.10 5.59
CA CYS A 30 9.13 -8.45 6.06
C CYS A 30 10.19 -9.49 6.40
N ASP A 31 11.39 -9.34 5.83
CA ASP A 31 12.55 -10.19 6.11
C ASP A 31 13.11 -9.99 7.54
N LYS A 32 12.98 -8.80 8.12
CA LYS A 32 13.45 -8.49 9.48
C LYS A 32 12.50 -8.90 10.59
N CYS A 33 11.25 -8.44 10.53
CA CYS A 33 10.29 -8.60 11.64
C CYS A 33 9.20 -9.65 11.36
N GLY A 34 9.22 -10.29 10.20
CA GLY A 34 8.27 -11.34 9.83
C GLY A 34 6.84 -10.86 9.54
N TYR A 35 6.53 -9.57 9.72
CA TYR A 35 5.19 -9.02 9.47
C TYR A 35 4.74 -9.27 8.04
N ILE A 36 3.49 -9.71 7.90
CA ILE A 36 2.85 -10.01 6.61
C ILE A 36 1.82 -8.94 6.33
N PHE A 37 1.85 -8.40 5.12
CA PHE A 37 0.88 -7.41 4.64
C PHE A 37 0.67 -7.60 3.14
N HIS A 38 -0.31 -6.89 2.57
CA HIS A 38 -0.59 -6.94 1.15
C HIS A 38 -0.48 -5.55 0.52
N THR A 39 -0.21 -5.51 -0.77
CA THR A 39 -0.23 -4.30 -1.60
C THR A 39 -1.08 -4.52 -2.83
N TYR A 40 -1.77 -3.47 -3.27
CA TYR A 40 -2.48 -3.45 -4.54
C TYR A 40 -1.66 -2.64 -5.54
N GLU A 41 -1.64 -3.09 -6.79
CA GLU A 41 -1.19 -2.26 -7.91
C GLU A 41 -2.38 -1.44 -8.39
N ILE A 42 -2.15 -0.15 -8.60
CA ILE A 42 -3.12 0.81 -9.13
C ILE A 42 -2.48 1.49 -10.33
N THR A 43 -3.30 2.03 -11.21
CA THR A 43 -2.88 2.90 -12.32
C THR A 43 -2.33 4.23 -11.81
N GLU A 44 -1.61 4.93 -12.67
CA GLU A 44 -1.06 6.25 -12.34
C GLU A 44 -2.18 7.29 -12.08
N ASP A 45 -3.27 7.23 -12.86
CA ASP A 45 -4.44 8.10 -12.65
C ASP A 45 -5.08 7.88 -11.28
N GLU A 46 -5.29 6.62 -10.88
CA GLU A 46 -5.80 6.27 -9.54
C GLU A 46 -4.87 6.76 -8.43
N TYR A 47 -3.56 6.72 -8.64
CA TYR A 47 -2.60 7.27 -7.68
C TYR A 47 -2.78 8.78 -7.51
N PHE A 48 -2.90 9.55 -8.59
CA PHE A 48 -3.14 10.98 -8.51
C PHE A 48 -4.48 11.31 -7.84
N ASP A 49 -5.51 10.50 -8.08
CA ASP A 49 -6.81 10.61 -7.43
C ASP A 49 -6.70 10.43 -5.92
N LEU A 50 -5.97 9.41 -5.47
CA LEU A 50 -5.71 9.19 -4.03
C LEU A 50 -4.97 10.35 -3.39
N ILE A 51 -3.96 10.93 -4.05
CA ILE A 51 -3.22 12.08 -3.54
C ILE A 51 -4.14 13.31 -3.40
N ARG A 52 -4.98 13.56 -4.40
CA ARG A 52 -5.96 14.66 -4.40
C ARG A 52 -6.98 14.50 -3.28
N ILE A 53 -7.57 13.31 -3.15
CA ILE A 53 -8.52 12.98 -2.09
C ILE A 53 -7.88 13.16 -0.72
N ARG A 54 -6.66 12.66 -0.51
CA ARG A 54 -5.93 12.80 0.75
C ARG A 54 -5.70 14.26 1.15
N ARG A 55 -5.32 15.13 0.20
CA ARG A 55 -5.15 16.57 0.47
C ARG A 55 -6.45 17.20 0.95
N LYS A 56 -7.55 16.95 0.23
CA LYS A 56 -8.89 17.44 0.60
C LYS A 56 -9.27 17.02 2.02
N TYR A 57 -9.09 15.74 2.36
CA TYR A 57 -9.37 15.26 3.72
C TYR A 57 -8.54 15.96 4.80
N LEU A 58 -7.25 16.17 4.56
CA LEU A 58 -6.37 16.82 5.55
C LEU A 58 -6.70 18.31 5.74
N GLU A 59 -7.04 19.01 4.66
CA GLU A 59 -7.48 20.41 4.70
C GLU A 59 -8.81 20.57 5.45
N GLU A 60 -9.73 19.63 5.29
CA GLU A 60 -11.03 19.61 6.00
C GLU A 60 -10.88 19.31 7.50
N THR A 61 -9.86 18.53 7.90
CA THR A 61 -9.60 18.18 9.32
C THR A 61 -8.66 19.14 10.06
N GLY A 62 -8.06 20.12 9.38
CA GLY A 62 -7.10 21.07 9.95
C GLY A 62 -7.71 22.34 10.55
N ASN A 63 -9.03 22.38 10.74
CA ASN A 63 -9.79 23.55 11.20
C ASN A 63 -10.33 23.41 12.65
N ASP A 64 -9.64 22.65 13.51
CA ASP A 64 -9.96 22.51 14.95
C ASP A 64 -8.76 22.90 15.81
#